data_AF-W1Y5P2-F1
#
_entry.id   AF-W1Y5P2-F1
#
_cell.length_a   1.000
_cell.length_b   1.000
_cell.length_c   1.000
_cell.angle_alpha   90.00
_cell.angle_beta   90.00
_cell.angle_gamma   90.00
#
_symmetry.space_group_name_H-M   'P 1'
#
loop_
_entity.id
_entity.type
_entity.pdbx_description
1 polymer ?
#
loop_
_entity_poly.entity_id
_entity_poly.type
_entity_poly.pdbx_seq_one_letter_code
_entity_poly.pdbx_strand_id
1 'polypeptide(L)'
;DVNIIDFPSIPVAMLPHRCSPELLNYSVAKFIMWRKETGLSPVNQSQTFGVAWDDPATTAPEAFRFDICGSVSEPIPDNRYGVSNGELTGGRYAVARHVGELDDISHTIWGIIRHWLPASGEK
;
A
#
# COMPACT_ATOMS: atom_id res chain seq x y z
N ASP A 1 18.46 8.62 2.32
CA ASP A 1 18.22 9.53 1.19
C ASP A 1 16.84 9.32 0.61
N VAL A 2 16.25 10.39 0.08
CA VAL A 2 14.95 10.39 -0.60
C VAL A 2 15.19 10.73 -2.06
N ASN A 3 14.72 9.89 -2.97
CA ASN A 3 14.84 10.08 -4.41
C ASN A 3 13.46 10.38 -5.01
N ILE A 4 13.43 11.16 -6.08
CA ILE A 4 12.24 11.27 -6.93
C ILE A 4 12.34 10.23 -8.04
N ILE A 5 11.25 9.49 -8.24
CA ILE A 5 11.07 8.65 -9.42
C ILE A 5 9.79 9.03 -10.15
N ASP A 6 9.77 8.84 -11.47
CA ASP A 6 8.53 8.74 -12.23
C ASP A 6 8.03 7.30 -12.16
N PHE A 7 6.84 7.11 -11.60
CA PHE A 7 6.20 5.81 -11.46
C PHE A 7 4.99 5.75 -12.40
N PRO A 8 4.85 4.71 -13.24
CA PRO A 8 3.73 4.59 -14.17
C PRO A 8 2.42 4.27 -13.42
N SER A 9 1.28 4.62 -14.02
CA SER A 9 0.00 4.07 -13.56
C SER A 9 0.04 2.55 -13.63
N ILE A 10 -0.40 1.88 -12.56
CA ILE A 10 -0.37 0.42 -12.49
C ILE A 10 -1.73 -0.14 -12.07
N PRO A 11 -2.31 -1.06 -12.87
CA PRO A 11 -3.51 -1.78 -12.47
C PRO A 11 -3.19 -2.73 -11.31
N VAL A 12 -4.07 -2.74 -10.31
CA VAL A 12 -3.91 -3.53 -9.10
C VAL A 12 -5.20 -4.27 -8.75
N ALA A 13 -5.04 -5.46 -8.20
CA ALA A 13 -6.03 -6.08 -7.34
C ALA A 13 -5.91 -5.44 -5.95
N MET A 14 -7.01 -4.93 -5.43
CA MET A 14 -7.06 -4.13 -4.21
C MET A 14 -8.01 -4.75 -3.19
N LEU A 15 -7.57 -4.86 -1.94
CA LEU A 15 -8.41 -5.18 -0.80
C LEU A 15 -8.41 -4.00 0.18
N PRO A 16 -9.54 -3.27 0.28
CA PRO A 16 -9.72 -2.23 1.29
C PRO A 16 -9.74 -2.81 2.71
N HIS A 17 -8.91 -2.26 3.57
CA HIS A 17 -8.98 -2.42 5.02
C HIS A 17 -9.59 -1.16 5.62
N ARG A 18 -10.71 -1.31 6.35
CA ARG A 18 -11.56 -0.23 6.88
C ARG A 18 -11.98 -0.54 8.31
N CYS A 19 -11.02 -0.84 9.17
CA CYS A 19 -11.22 -1.12 10.59
C CYS A 19 -9.91 -0.93 11.36
N SER A 20 -9.85 -1.37 12.61
CA SER A 20 -8.69 -1.18 13.48
C SER A 20 -7.37 -1.61 12.80
N PRO A 21 -6.31 -0.77 12.86
CA PRO A 21 -4.97 -1.13 12.37
C PRO A 21 -4.45 -2.46 12.93
N GLU A 22 -4.84 -2.82 14.16
CA GLU A 22 -4.46 -4.10 14.79
C GLU A 22 -4.96 -5.32 14.00
N LEU A 23 -6.03 -5.15 13.21
CA LEU A 23 -6.61 -6.19 12.37
C LEU A 23 -6.04 -6.20 10.94
N LEU A 24 -5.08 -5.34 10.62
CA LEU A 24 -4.52 -5.24 9.27
C LEU A 24 -3.91 -6.57 8.82
N ASN A 25 -3.20 -7.28 9.71
CA ASN A 25 -2.61 -8.58 9.39
C ASN A 25 -3.65 -9.66 9.03
N TYR A 26 -4.87 -9.60 9.58
CA TYR A 26 -5.96 -10.47 9.14
C TYR A 26 -6.41 -10.15 7.72
N SER A 27 -6.44 -8.86 7.36
CA SER A 27 -6.77 -8.42 6.00
C SER A 27 -5.68 -8.83 5.00
N VAL A 28 -4.40 -8.73 5.39
CA VAL A 28 -3.26 -9.22 4.62
C VAL A 28 -3.35 -10.73 4.41
N ALA A 29 -3.67 -11.50 5.46
CA ALA A 29 -3.86 -12.95 5.35
C ALA A 29 -5.00 -13.29 4.36
N LYS A 30 -6.11 -12.54 4.39
CA LYS A 30 -7.22 -12.68 3.43
C LYS A 30 -6.75 -12.45 1.99
N PHE A 31 -5.95 -11.42 1.73
CA PHE A 31 -5.39 -11.14 0.41
C PHE A 31 -4.41 -12.24 -0.06
N ILE A 32 -3.59 -12.78 0.85
CA ILE A 32 -2.70 -13.91 0.56
C ILE A 32 -3.51 -15.15 0.15
N MET A 33 -4.63 -15.43 0.83
CA MET A 33 -5.51 -16.55 0.47
C MET A 33 -6.11 -16.36 -0.92
N TRP A 34 -6.58 -15.15 -1.25
CA TRP A 34 -7.03 -14.84 -2.60
C TRP A 34 -5.95 -15.06 -3.66
N ARG A 35 -4.70 -14.61 -3.41
CA ARG A 35 -3.57 -14.84 -4.32
C ARG A 35 -3.31 -16.33 -4.54
N LYS A 36 -3.32 -17.12 -3.46
CA LYS A 36 -3.08 -18.57 -3.51
C LYS A 36 -4.20 -19.31 -4.27
N GLU A 37 -5.45 -18.91 -4.08
CA GLU A 37 -6.61 -19.55 -4.72
C GLU A 37 -6.68 -19.25 -6.22
N THR A 38 -6.38 -18.01 -6.61
CA THR A 38 -6.60 -17.53 -7.98
C THR A 38 -5.36 -17.57 -8.87
N GLY A 39 -4.16 -17.40 -8.28
CA GLY A 39 -2.92 -17.26 -9.03
C GLY A 39 -2.76 -15.94 -9.81
N LEU A 40 -3.68 -14.97 -9.66
CA LEU A 40 -3.76 -13.77 -10.51
C LEU A 40 -2.77 -12.64 -10.15
N SER A 41 -2.14 -12.69 -8.98
CA SER A 41 -1.10 -11.74 -8.55
C SER A 41 -0.03 -12.46 -7.72
N PRO A 42 0.78 -13.34 -8.35
CA PRO A 42 1.73 -14.17 -7.61
C PRO A 42 2.89 -13.33 -7.06
N VAL A 43 3.25 -13.55 -5.79
CA VAL A 43 4.20 -12.69 -5.05
C VAL A 43 5.58 -12.57 -5.70
N ASN A 44 6.02 -13.59 -6.43
CA ASN A 44 7.33 -13.59 -7.11
C ASN A 44 7.34 -12.90 -8.48
N GLN A 45 6.18 -12.52 -9.02
CA GLN A 45 6.07 -11.86 -10.33
C GLN A 45 5.27 -10.56 -10.28
N SER A 46 4.56 -10.31 -9.18
CA SER A 46 3.73 -9.13 -8.97
C SER A 46 4.31 -8.22 -7.90
N GLN A 47 4.25 -6.92 -8.15
CA GLN A 47 4.56 -5.91 -7.14
C GLN A 47 3.48 -5.93 -6.06
N THR A 48 3.87 -5.66 -4.81
CA THR A 48 2.96 -5.59 -3.66
C THR A 48 3.07 -4.21 -3.04
N PHE A 49 1.93 -3.59 -2.78
CA PHE A 49 1.86 -2.24 -2.23
C PHE A 49 0.94 -2.22 -1.02
N GLY A 50 1.32 -1.44 -0.02
CA GLY A 50 0.45 -1.01 1.06
C GLY A 50 0.20 0.48 0.92
N VAL A 51 -1.06 0.89 0.79
CA VAL A 51 -1.44 2.30 0.65
C VAL A 51 -2.06 2.74 1.96
N ALA A 52 -1.30 3.46 2.77
CA ALA A 52 -1.80 4.09 3.99
C ALA A 52 -2.44 5.45 3.66
N TRP A 53 -3.70 5.62 3.99
CA TRP A 53 -4.41 6.90 3.82
C TRP A 53 -4.42 7.74 5.09
N ASP A 54 -4.31 7.07 6.24
CA ASP A 54 -4.48 7.68 7.54
C ASP A 54 -3.33 7.25 8.46
N ASP A 55 -2.99 8.10 9.44
CA ASP A 55 -1.98 7.78 10.46
C ASP A 55 -2.62 6.90 11.56
N PRO A 56 -2.16 5.66 11.77
CA PRO A 56 -2.74 4.76 12.75
C PRO A 56 -2.58 5.25 14.20
N ALA A 57 -1.63 6.16 14.48
CA ALA A 57 -1.43 6.70 15.81
C ALA A 57 -2.45 7.80 16.19
N THR A 58 -3.11 8.41 15.20
CA THR A 58 -4.00 9.56 15.40
C THR A 58 -5.43 9.35 14.89
N THR A 59 -5.65 8.30 14.10
CA THR A 59 -6.96 8.00 13.50
C THR A 59 -7.75 7.03 14.36
N ALA A 60 -9.05 7.30 14.55
CA ALA A 60 -9.94 6.39 15.25
C ALA A 60 -9.97 5.01 14.55
N PRO A 61 -9.94 3.87 15.29
CA PRO A 61 -9.82 2.54 14.70
C PRO A 61 -10.85 2.24 13.59
N GLU A 62 -12.10 2.62 13.79
CA GLU A 62 -13.20 2.42 12.84
C GLU A 62 -13.11 3.31 11.58
N ALA A 63 -12.32 4.39 11.64
CA ALA A 63 -12.12 5.32 10.53
C ALA A 63 -10.82 5.06 9.75
N PHE A 64 -9.93 4.19 10.26
CA PHE A 64 -8.65 3.90 9.64
C PHE A 64 -8.81 3.23 8.27
N ARG A 65 -8.10 3.76 7.26
CA ARG A 65 -8.11 3.22 5.91
C ARG A 65 -6.71 2.85 5.45
N PHE A 66 -6.62 1.63 4.94
CA PHE A 66 -5.42 1.11 4.29
C PHE A 66 -5.84 0.23 3.12
N ASP A 67 -5.15 0.31 1.98
CA ASP A 67 -5.40 -0.60 0.87
C ASP A 67 -4.23 -1.56 0.67
N ILE A 68 -4.57 -2.85 0.58
CA ILE A 68 -3.61 -3.91 0.29
C ILE A 68 -3.71 -4.19 -1.20
N CYS A 69 -2.61 -3.98 -1.92
CA CYS A 69 -2.60 -4.03 -3.37
C CYS A 69 -1.56 -5.01 -3.91
N GLY A 70 -1.91 -5.67 -5.00
CA GLY A 70 -1.01 -6.48 -5.81
C GLY A 70 -1.17 -6.12 -7.28
N SER A 71 -0.08 -5.88 -8.00
CA SER A 71 -0.17 -5.61 -9.44
C SER A 71 -0.77 -6.79 -10.18
N VAL A 72 -1.58 -6.51 -11.20
CA VAL A 72 -2.19 -7.50 -12.10
C VAL A 72 -1.95 -7.10 -13.55
N SER A 73 -1.83 -8.06 -14.45
CA SER A 73 -1.69 -7.78 -15.90
C SER A 73 -3.04 -7.63 -16.60
N GLU A 74 -4.10 -8.16 -16.01
CA GLU A 74 -5.46 -8.17 -16.54
C GLU A 74 -6.48 -7.95 -15.42
N PRO A 75 -7.70 -7.47 -15.73
CA PRO A 75 -8.75 -7.31 -14.74
C PRO A 75 -9.09 -8.64 -14.05
N ILE A 76 -9.29 -8.59 -12.73
CA ILE A 76 -9.67 -9.75 -11.93
C ILE A 76 -11.20 -9.93 -11.95
N PRO A 77 -11.70 -11.17 -11.87
CA PRO A 77 -13.12 -11.43 -11.69
C PRO A 77 -13.58 -11.18 -10.25
N ASP A 78 -14.90 -11.08 -10.07
CA ASP A 78 -15.53 -11.06 -8.75
C ASP A 78 -15.12 -12.29 -7.93
N ASN A 79 -14.94 -12.10 -6.63
CA ASN A 79 -14.47 -13.14 -5.73
C ASN A 79 -15.00 -12.94 -4.32
N ARG A 80 -15.10 -14.05 -3.58
CA ARG A 80 -15.57 -14.08 -2.18
C ARG A 80 -14.67 -13.34 -1.19
N TYR A 81 -13.45 -12.98 -1.59
CA TYR A 81 -12.50 -12.29 -0.72
C TYR A 81 -12.72 -10.77 -0.70
N GLY A 82 -13.57 -10.24 -1.59
CA GLY A 82 -13.81 -8.80 -1.70
C GLY A 82 -12.61 -8.03 -2.26
N VAL A 83 -11.75 -8.72 -3.03
CA VAL A 83 -10.68 -8.07 -3.78
C VAL A 83 -11.27 -7.50 -5.06
N SER A 84 -11.03 -6.23 -5.35
CA SER A 84 -11.57 -5.53 -6.53
C SER A 84 -10.47 -5.01 -7.44
N ASN A 85 -10.83 -4.69 -8.69
CA ASN A 85 -9.94 -3.96 -9.60
C ASN A 85 -9.76 -2.51 -9.13
N GLY A 86 -8.53 -2.00 -9.24
CA GLY A 86 -8.17 -0.63 -8.96
C GLY A 86 -6.93 -0.20 -9.74
N GLU A 87 -6.51 1.05 -9.55
CA GLU A 87 -5.31 1.62 -10.17
C GLU A 87 -4.54 2.44 -9.13
N LEU A 88 -3.22 2.26 -9.07
CA LEU A 88 -2.35 3.24 -8.46
C LEU A 88 -1.95 4.24 -9.54
N THR A 89 -2.33 5.50 -9.36
CA THR A 89 -2.10 6.55 -10.35
C THR A 89 -0.61 6.80 -10.55
N GLY A 90 -0.18 6.94 -11.81
CA GLY A 90 1.18 7.30 -12.12
C GLY A 90 1.51 8.75 -11.78
N GLY A 91 2.78 9.05 -11.65
CA GLY A 91 3.27 10.40 -11.36
C GLY A 91 4.65 10.40 -10.74
N ARG A 92 5.02 11.54 -10.17
CA ARG A 92 6.27 11.69 -9.45
C ARG A 92 6.09 11.24 -8.00
N TYR A 93 6.92 10.29 -7.57
CA TYR A 93 6.90 9.76 -6.21
C TYR A 93 8.21 10.05 -5.50
N ALA A 94 8.11 10.54 -4.27
CA ALA A 94 9.23 10.57 -3.33
C ALA A 94 9.42 9.17 -2.72
N VAL A 95 10.60 8.60 -2.90
CA VAL A 95 10.94 7.24 -2.49
C VAL A 95 12.11 7.25 -1.52
N ALA A 96 11.88 6.69 -0.35
CA ALA A 96 12.92 6.37 0.60
C ALA A 96 12.89 4.88 0.92
N ARG A 97 14.07 4.32 1.18
CA ARG A 97 14.19 2.96 1.68
C ARG A 97 14.19 2.98 3.21
N HIS A 98 13.18 2.37 3.82
CA HIS A 98 13.22 2.04 5.23
C HIS A 98 14.16 0.82 5.45
N VAL A 99 15.00 0.89 6.47
CA VAL A 99 15.90 -0.20 6.89
C VAL A 99 15.75 -0.31 8.40
N GLY A 100 15.17 -1.42 8.87
CA GLY A 100 14.82 -1.61 10.28
C GLY A 100 13.59 -2.50 10.46
N GLU A 101 13.05 -2.48 11.67
CA GLU A 101 11.79 -3.15 12.00
C GLU A 101 10.61 -2.40 11.41
N LEU A 102 9.59 -3.14 10.97
CA LEU A 102 8.41 -2.53 10.36
C LEU A 102 7.70 -1.55 11.30
N ASP A 103 7.74 -1.80 12.62
CA ASP A 103 7.12 -0.93 13.62
C ASP A 103 7.76 0.47 13.65
N ASP A 104 9.01 0.60 13.19
CA ASP A 104 9.74 1.87 13.08
C ASP A 104 9.54 2.58 11.73
N ILE A 105 8.73 2.03 10.81
CA ILE A 105 8.54 2.62 9.47
C ILE A 105 8.01 4.06 9.53
N SER A 106 7.25 4.38 10.58
CA SER A 106 6.75 5.72 10.86
C SER A 106 7.87 6.75 10.94
N HIS A 107 9.05 6.40 11.46
CA HIS A 107 10.20 7.32 11.51
C HIS A 107 10.68 7.71 10.11
N THR A 108 10.70 6.76 9.17
CA THR A 108 11.05 7.04 7.77
C THR A 108 9.99 7.93 7.11
N ILE A 109 8.71 7.62 7.32
CA ILE A 109 7.59 8.41 6.78
C ILE A 109 7.65 9.84 7.31
N TRP A 110 7.81 10.03 8.62
CA TRP A 110 7.93 11.35 9.22
C TRP A 110 9.19 12.10 8.77
N GLY A 111 10.29 11.40 8.51
CA GLY A 111 11.47 12.00 7.89
C GLY A 111 11.18 12.60 6.52
N ILE A 112 10.40 11.91 5.68
CA ILE A 112 9.96 12.43 4.38
C ILE A 112 9.04 13.63 4.59
N ILE A 113 7.96 13.48 5.35
CA ILE A 113 6.89 14.49 5.47
C ILE A 113 7.37 15.75 6.20
N ARG A 114 8.13 15.62 7.29
CA ARG A 114 8.49 16.75 8.16
C ARG A 114 9.80 17.41 7.82
N HIS A 115 10.75 16.70 7.20
CA HIS A 115 12.08 17.23 6.94
C HIS A 115 12.38 17.36 5.46
N TRP A 116 12.23 16.28 4.69
CA TRP A 116 12.59 16.31 3.28
C TRP A 116 11.61 17.13 2.44
N LEU A 117 10.30 16.89 2.56
CA LEU A 117 9.29 17.54 1.71
C LEU A 117 9.33 19.07 1.84
N PRO A 118 9.36 19.68 3.05
CA PRO A 118 9.44 21.13 3.20
C PRO A 118 10.73 21.74 2.64
N ALA A 119 11.83 20.98 2.61
CA ALA A 119 13.13 21.43 2.11
C ALA A 119 13.35 21.13 0.62
N SER A 120 12.54 20.24 0.02
CA SER A 120 12.74 19.71 -1.33
C SER A 120 12.31 20.65 -2.46
N GLY A 121 11.39 21.58 -2.17
CA GLY A 121 10.72 22.39 -3.19
C GLY A 121 9.62 21.65 -3.96
N GLU A 122 9.36 20.37 -3.65
CA GLU A 122 8.24 19.60 -4.18
C GLU A 122 6.91 20.01 -3.52
N LYS A 123 5.79 19.70 -4.18
CA LYS A 123 4.43 20.05 -3.76
C LYS A 123 3.50 18.87 -3.87
#